data_AF-A0A0S8D881-F1
#
_entry.id   AF-A0A0S8D881-F1
#
_cell.length_a   1.000
_cell.length_b   1.000
_cell.length_c   1.000
_cell.angle_alpha   90.00
_cell.angle_beta   90.00
_cell.angle_gamma   90.00
#
_symmetry.space_group_name_H-M   'P 1'
#
loop_
_entity.id
_entity.type
_entity.pdbx_description
1 polymer ?
#
loop_
_entity_poly.entity_id
_entity_poly.type
_entity_poly.pdbx_seq_one_letter_code
_entity_poly.pdbx_strand_id
1 'polypeptide(L)'
;MDKSSPYIKMCESARMIQEQWKPDFGDFFVSMSSGQTSACLPVVSELEKKMSYLKTIKAVWLPRQDQLQEMIIEKYATPWDLTIAFSNVLLADNASYFDTFDSMEKLWFAFIMHEKHGMKWENGEWV
;
A
#
# COMPACT_ATOMS: atom_id res chain seq x y z
N MET A 1 1.49 -6.74 -8.74
CA MET A 1 0.35 -6.00 -8.15
C MET A 1 -0.77 -6.98 -7.88
N ASP A 2 -0.83 -7.47 -6.65
CA ASP A 2 -1.92 -8.23 -6.08
C ASP A 2 -3.17 -7.34 -6.04
N LYS A 3 -4.26 -7.87 -6.59
CA LYS A 3 -5.58 -7.21 -6.65
C LYS A 3 -6.62 -7.95 -5.81
N SER A 4 -6.16 -8.82 -4.91
CA SER A 4 -7.03 -9.59 -4.05
C SER A 4 -7.77 -8.68 -3.07
N SER A 5 -9.05 -8.98 -2.83
CA SER A 5 -9.89 -8.25 -1.87
C SER A 5 -9.26 -8.10 -0.47
N PRO A 6 -8.57 -9.12 0.09
CA PRO A 6 -7.86 -8.98 1.37
C PRO A 6 -6.76 -7.91 1.34
N TYR A 7 -5.96 -7.83 0.26
CA TYR A 7 -4.90 -6.84 0.15
C TYR A 7 -5.44 -5.41 0.05
N ILE A 8 -6.55 -5.23 -0.68
CA ILE A 8 -7.23 -3.93 -0.78
C ILE A 8 -7.68 -3.45 0.61
N LYS A 9 -8.27 -4.34 1.42
CA LYS A 9 -8.67 -4.00 2.80
C LYS A 9 -7.48 -3.65 3.69
N MET A 10 -6.37 -4.39 3.60
CA MET A 10 -5.13 -4.08 4.33
C MET A 10 -4.64 -2.67 4.01
N CYS A 11 -4.63 -2.31 2.72
CA CYS A 11 -4.19 -1.00 2.25
C CYS A 11 -5.18 0.11 2.66
N GLU A 12 -6.49 -0.14 2.55
CA GLU A 12 -7.54 0.81 2.93
C GLU A 12 -7.52 1.13 4.43
N SER A 13 -7.30 0.13 5.29
CA SER A 13 -7.20 0.30 6.73
C SER A 13 -5.92 1.03 7.16
N ALA A 14 -4.86 1.00 6.35
CA ALA A 14 -3.56 1.61 6.66
C ALA A 14 -3.52 3.11 6.34
N ARG A 15 -4.28 3.92 7.09
CA ARG A 15 -4.35 5.38 6.90
C ARG A 15 -2.99 6.06 6.85
N MET A 16 -2.04 5.62 7.68
CA MET A 16 -0.71 6.24 7.78
C MET A 16 0.11 6.13 6.49
N ILE A 17 -0.04 5.03 5.75
CA ILE A 17 0.65 4.80 4.47
C ILE A 17 -0.11 5.50 3.34
N GLN A 18 -1.44 5.49 3.38
CA GLN A 18 -2.30 6.17 2.40
C GLN A 18 -2.06 7.70 2.37
N GLU A 19 -1.81 8.33 3.51
CA GLU A 19 -1.52 9.77 3.59
C GLU A 19 -0.15 10.16 3.02
N GLN A 20 0.80 9.22 2.99
CA GLN A 20 2.15 9.43 2.43
C GLN A 20 2.18 9.27 0.91
N TRP A 21 1.10 8.77 0.33
CA TRP A 21 1.02 8.50 -1.10
C TRP A 21 1.09 9.79 -1.92
N LYS A 22 2.08 9.88 -2.80
CA LYS A 22 2.15 10.87 -3.87
C LYS A 22 1.70 10.18 -5.16
N PRO A 23 0.50 10.49 -5.68
CA PRO A 23 -0.05 9.75 -6.81
C PRO A 23 0.80 9.93 -8.07
N ASP A 24 1.26 8.81 -8.65
CA ASP A 24 1.98 8.81 -9.92
C ASP A 24 1.23 7.98 -10.99
N PHE A 25 1.57 8.21 -12.26
CA PHE A 25 0.91 7.60 -13.41
C PHE A 25 1.15 6.08 -13.41
N GLY A 26 0.09 5.30 -13.18
CA GLY A 26 0.16 3.82 -13.12
C GLY A 26 -0.17 3.22 -11.74
N ASP A 27 -0.41 4.04 -10.72
CA ASP A 27 -0.75 3.60 -9.37
C ASP A 27 -2.24 3.30 -9.15
N PHE A 28 -3.11 3.61 -10.12
CA PHE A 28 -4.56 3.55 -9.92
C PHE A 28 -5.18 2.28 -10.52
N PHE A 29 -5.91 1.55 -9.69
CA PHE A 29 -6.91 0.58 -10.15
C PHE A 29 -8.31 1.18 -9.95
N VAL A 30 -8.94 1.60 -11.03
CA VAL A 30 -10.32 2.09 -10.98
C VAL A 30 -11.27 0.89 -10.98
N SER A 31 -11.83 0.55 -9.82
CA SER A 31 -13.01 -0.32 -9.78
C SER A 31 -14.22 0.49 -10.25
N MET A 32 -14.58 0.34 -11.53
CA MET A 32 -15.75 0.98 -12.16
C MET A 32 -17.07 0.35 -11.67
N SER A 33 -17.29 0.23 -10.36
CA SER A 33 -18.53 -0.30 -9.78
C SER A 33 -19.49 0.77 -9.26
N SER A 34 -19.14 2.05 -9.34
CA SER A 34 -20.05 3.16 -8.99
C SER A 34 -20.28 4.06 -10.19
N GLY A 35 -21.34 3.75 -10.94
CA GLY A 35 -21.79 4.52 -12.11
C GLY A 35 -22.33 5.90 -11.73
N GLN A 36 -21.45 6.88 -11.54
CA GLN A 36 -21.83 8.29 -11.55
C GLN A 36 -20.97 9.04 -12.56
N THR A 37 -21.56 9.28 -13.73
CA THR A 37 -21.06 10.23 -14.73
C THR A 37 -21.46 11.64 -14.30
N SER A 38 -20.56 12.62 -14.42
CA SER A 38 -20.91 14.04 -14.28
C SER A 38 -20.10 14.91 -15.24
N ALA A 39 -20.78 15.96 -15.70
CA ALA A 39 -20.52 16.70 -16.93
C ALA A 39 -19.21 17.48 -16.98
N CYS A 40 -18.74 17.68 -18.21
CA CYS A 40 -17.48 18.30 -18.61
C CYS A 40 -17.25 19.70 -18.01
N LEU A 41 -16.20 19.86 -17.20
CA LEU A 41 -15.66 21.17 -16.80
C LEU A 41 -14.45 21.56 -17.67
N PRO A 42 -14.13 22.86 -17.85
CA PRO A 42 -13.07 23.33 -18.72
C PRO A 42 -11.68 23.02 -18.15
N VAL A 43 -10.69 23.00 -19.04
CA VAL A 43 -9.33 22.49 -18.82
C VAL A 43 -8.54 23.37 -17.83
N VAL A 44 -8.49 22.92 -16.58
CA VAL A 44 -7.32 23.08 -15.70
C VAL A 44 -6.61 21.72 -15.71
N SER A 45 -5.28 21.69 -15.53
CA SER A 45 -4.36 20.61 -15.94
C SER A 45 -4.92 19.19 -15.78
N GLU A 46 -4.59 18.25 -16.68
CA GLU A 46 -5.06 16.87 -16.58
C GLU A 46 -4.85 16.26 -15.18
N LEU A 47 -3.79 16.69 -14.48
CA LEU A 47 -3.46 16.30 -13.13
C LEU A 47 -4.47 16.83 -12.09
N GLU A 48 -4.89 18.09 -12.22
CA GLU A 48 -5.89 18.71 -11.32
C GLU A 48 -7.30 18.15 -11.54
N LYS A 49 -7.68 17.88 -12.80
CA LYS A 49 -8.91 17.15 -13.11
C LYS A 49 -8.88 15.75 -12.50
N LYS A 50 -7.79 15.00 -12.70
CA LYS A 50 -7.63 13.65 -12.15
C LYS A 50 -7.61 13.66 -10.61
N MET A 51 -6.94 14.62 -9.98
CA MET A 51 -6.99 14.82 -8.52
C MET A 51 -8.40 15.17 -8.03
N SER A 52 -9.17 15.97 -8.79
CA SER A 52 -10.56 16.24 -8.43
C SER A 52 -11.41 14.97 -8.50
N TYR A 53 -11.24 14.12 -9.52
CA TYR A 53 -11.91 12.82 -9.62
C TYR A 53 -11.47 11.83 -8.53
N LEU A 54 -10.21 11.84 -8.12
CA LEU A 54 -9.69 11.02 -7.01
C LEU A 54 -10.21 11.46 -5.64
N LYS A 55 -10.61 12.73 -5.49
CA LYS A 55 -11.33 13.17 -4.29
C LYS A 55 -12.77 12.67 -4.28
N THR A 56 -13.38 12.51 -5.46
CA THR A 56 -14.79 12.05 -5.60
C THR A 56 -14.94 10.53 -5.59
N ILE A 57 -13.94 9.81 -6.12
CA ILE A 57 -13.88 8.35 -6.14
C ILE A 57 -12.98 7.93 -4.99
N LYS A 58 -13.45 7.05 -4.09
CA LYS A 58 -12.64 6.51 -2.98
C LYS A 58 -11.46 5.70 -3.54
N ALA A 59 -10.36 6.39 -3.87
CA ALA A 59 -9.15 5.79 -4.40
C ALA A 59 -8.30 5.26 -3.25
N VAL A 60 -8.03 3.96 -3.26
CA VAL A 60 -7.12 3.31 -2.31
C VAL A 60 -5.81 3.06 -3.05
N TRP A 61 -4.70 3.53 -2.48
CA TRP A 61 -3.38 3.21 -2.99
C TRP A 61 -3.07 1.74 -2.75
N LEU A 62 -2.70 1.02 -3.81
CA LEU A 62 -2.24 -0.36 -3.77
C LEU A 62 -0.74 -0.36 -4.09
N PRO A 63 0.12 -0.19 -3.09
CA PRO A 63 1.54 -0.08 -3.33
C PRO A 63 2.09 -1.36 -3.92
N ARG A 64 3.01 -1.21 -4.87
CA ARG A 64 3.77 -2.32 -5.43
C ARG A 64 4.98 -2.63 -4.55
N GLN A 65 5.57 -3.81 -4.76
CA GLN A 65 6.73 -4.25 -3.98
C GLN A 65 7.93 -3.28 -4.07
N ASP A 66 8.22 -2.73 -5.25
CA ASP A 66 9.26 -1.73 -5.47
C ASP A 66 9.03 -0.47 -4.60
N GLN A 67 7.80 0.05 -4.63
CA GLN A 67 7.42 1.24 -3.87
C GLN A 67 7.51 1.00 -2.35
N LEU A 68 7.12 -0.19 -1.89
CA LEU A 68 7.24 -0.58 -0.48
C LEU A 68 8.71 -0.63 -0.04
N GLN A 69 9.59 -1.20 -0.86
CA GLN A 69 11.02 -1.24 -0.57
C GLN A 69 11.64 0.16 -0.53
N GLU A 70 11.29 1.04 -1.47
CA GLU A 70 11.76 2.43 -1.49
C GLU A 70 11.38 3.21 -0.22
N MET A 71 10.20 2.94 0.38
CA MET A 71 9.78 3.60 1.62
C MET A 71 10.66 3.31 2.83
N ILE A 72 11.44 2.23 2.81
CA ILE A 72 12.22 1.78 3.95
C ILE A 72 13.72 1.67 3.64
N ILE A 73 14.12 1.66 2.37
CA ILE A 73 15.52 1.52 1.95
C ILE A 73 16.43 2.58 2.56
N GLU A 74 15.92 3.81 2.79
CA GLU A 74 16.67 4.90 3.42
C GLU A 74 17.05 4.63 4.89
N LYS A 75 16.36 3.71 5.58
CA LYS A 75 16.71 3.31 6.95
C LYS A 75 17.89 2.36 7.00
N TYR A 76 18.28 1.77 5.87
CA TYR A 76 19.31 0.74 5.79
C TYR A 76 20.52 1.26 5.01
N ALA A 77 21.72 0.90 5.45
CA ALA A 77 22.95 1.33 4.78
C ALA A 77 23.09 0.70 3.39
N THR A 78 22.60 -0.53 3.23
CA THR A 78 22.59 -1.24 1.95
C THR A 78 21.29 -2.00 1.72
N PRO A 79 20.93 -2.29 0.45
CA PRO A 79 19.81 -3.19 0.13
C PRO A 79 19.96 -4.60 0.72
N TRP A 80 21.22 -5.02 0.97
CA TRP A 80 21.51 -6.28 1.62
C TRP A 80 21.08 -6.29 3.09
N ASP A 81 21.33 -5.19 3.81
CA ASP A 81 20.88 -5.04 5.21
C ASP A 81 19.36 -5.07 5.31
N LEU A 82 18.66 -4.45 4.36
CA LEU A 82 17.20 -4.53 4.26
C LEU A 82 16.74 -5.99 4.08
N THR A 83 17.45 -6.76 3.25
CA THR A 83 17.09 -8.16 2.98
C THR A 83 17.34 -9.04 4.21
N ILE A 84 18.42 -8.79 4.95
CA ILE A 84 18.71 -9.46 6.22
C ILE A 84 17.65 -9.12 7.26
N ALA A 85 17.30 -7.84 7.41
CA ALA A 85 16.28 -7.42 8.37
C ALA A 85 14.92 -8.06 8.04
N PHE A 86 14.57 -8.08 6.76
CA PHE A 86 13.36 -8.75 6.27
C PHE A 86 13.38 -10.25 6.60
N SER A 87 14.47 -10.98 6.29
CA SER A 87 14.54 -12.41 6.62
C SER A 87 14.51 -12.68 8.11
N ASN A 88 15.16 -11.83 8.91
CA ASN A 88 15.19 -11.98 10.35
C ASN A 88 13.80 -11.81 10.96
N VAL A 89 13.03 -10.82 10.51
CA VAL A 89 11.66 -10.60 10.99
C VAL A 89 10.73 -11.76 10.59
N LEU A 90 10.91 -12.31 9.39
CA LEU A 90 10.14 -13.47 8.92
C LEU A 90 10.48 -14.79 9.63
N LEU A 91 11.72 -14.96 10.08
CA LEU A 91 12.21 -16.23 10.67
C LEU A 91 12.28 -16.21 12.21
N ALA A 92 12.10 -15.05 12.84
CA ALA A 92 12.07 -14.90 14.29
C ALA A 92 10.72 -15.36 14.88
N ASP A 93 10.44 -14.97 16.13
CA ASP A 93 9.22 -15.35 16.88
C ASP A 93 7.89 -14.97 16.17
N ASN A 94 7.96 -14.07 15.18
CA ASN A 94 6.81 -13.67 14.36
C ASN A 94 6.57 -14.58 13.13
N ALA A 95 7.35 -15.64 12.93
CA ALA A 95 7.26 -16.49 11.74
C ALA A 95 5.85 -17.04 11.48
N SER A 96 5.16 -17.47 12.53
CA SER A 96 3.79 -17.99 12.44
C SER A 96 2.78 -16.93 11.98
N TYR A 97 3.02 -15.64 12.29
CA TYR A 97 2.19 -14.54 11.82
C TYR A 97 2.43 -14.28 10.33
N PHE A 98 3.69 -14.24 9.90
CA PHE A 98 4.02 -13.95 8.51
C PHE A 98 3.68 -15.10 7.55
N ASP A 99 3.66 -16.34 8.02
CA ASP A 99 3.26 -17.52 7.22
C ASP A 99 1.78 -17.47 6.78
N THR A 100 0.97 -16.58 7.38
CA THR A 100 -0.44 -16.39 7.00
C THR A 100 -0.63 -15.62 5.70
N PHE A 101 0.41 -14.96 5.17
CA PHE A 101 0.31 -14.15 3.96
C PHE A 101 0.71 -14.95 2.71
N ASP A 102 -0.17 -14.95 1.71
CA ASP A 102 -0.05 -15.70 0.45
C ASP A 102 0.61 -14.91 -0.70
N SER A 103 0.96 -13.65 -0.48
CA SER A 103 1.56 -12.76 -1.49
C SER A 103 2.75 -11.99 -0.94
N MET A 104 3.77 -11.81 -1.78
CA MET A 104 4.96 -11.03 -1.47
C MET A 104 4.63 -9.57 -1.12
N GLU A 105 3.61 -9.00 -1.77
CA GLU A 105 3.16 -7.63 -1.52
C GLU A 105 2.49 -7.52 -0.14
N LYS A 106 1.70 -8.51 0.27
CA LYS A 106 1.12 -8.59 1.63
C LYS A 106 2.21 -8.72 2.69
N LEU A 107 3.22 -9.57 2.44
CA LEU A 107 4.37 -9.75 3.34
C LEU A 107 5.16 -8.45 3.53
N TRP A 108 5.53 -7.79 2.43
CA TRP A 108 6.24 -6.50 2.50
C TRP A 108 5.41 -5.42 3.20
N PHE A 109 4.11 -5.38 2.94
CA PHE A 109 3.23 -4.43 3.58
C PHE A 109 3.14 -4.66 5.10
N ALA A 110 2.96 -5.92 5.52
CA ALA A 110 2.97 -6.29 6.93
C ALA A 110 4.33 -6.00 7.60
N PHE A 111 5.44 -6.27 6.91
CA PHE A 111 6.78 -5.94 7.39
C PHE A 111 6.96 -4.44 7.62
N ILE A 112 6.50 -3.59 6.69
CA ILE A 112 6.60 -2.13 6.83
C ILE A 112 5.73 -1.61 7.97
N MET A 113 4.51 -2.13 8.11
CA MET A 113 3.63 -1.78 9.22
C MET A 113 4.25 -2.19 10.57
N HIS A 114 4.90 -3.35 10.63
CA HIS A 114 5.62 -3.81 11.81
C HIS A 114 6.85 -2.94 12.11
N GLU A 115 7.72 -2.67 11.13
CA GLU A 115 8.98 -1.93 11.31
C GLU A 115 8.79 -0.42 11.53
N LYS A 116 7.84 0.20 10.82
CA LYS A 116 7.63 1.65 10.86
C LYS A 116 6.62 2.06 11.91
N HIS A 117 5.61 1.22 12.15
CA HIS A 117 4.47 1.56 13.00
C HIS A 117 4.29 0.60 14.20
N GLY A 118 5.04 -0.50 14.27
CA GLY A 118 4.88 -1.51 15.33
C GLY A 118 3.57 -2.28 15.27
N MET A 119 2.85 -2.19 14.14
CA MET A 119 1.49 -2.71 14.01
C MET A 119 1.44 -4.10 13.37
N LYS A 120 0.47 -4.90 13.79
CA LYS A 120 0.15 -6.22 13.21
C LYS A 120 -1.25 -6.22 12.62
N TRP A 121 -1.44 -7.01 11.58
CA TRP A 121 -2.72 -7.18 10.93
C TRP A 121 -3.50 -8.31 11.61
N GLU A 122 -4.51 -7.95 12.39
CA GLU A 122 -5.36 -8.90 13.09
C GLU A 122 -6.84 -8.63 12.80
N ASN A 123 -7.60 -9.67 12.46
CA ASN A 123 -9.05 -9.61 12.28
C ASN A 123 -9.58 -8.51 11.31
N GLY A 124 -8.76 -8.04 10.38
CA GLY A 124 -9.15 -7.00 9.41
C GLY A 124 -8.78 -5.57 9.81
N GLU A 125 -8.01 -5.40 10.89
CA GLU A 125 -7.53 -4.11 11.37
C GLU A 125 -6.03 -4.15 11.70
N TRP A 126 -5.39 -2.98 11.70
CA TRP A 126 -4.01 -2.80 12.15
C TRP A 126 -4.02 -2.48 13.64
N VAL A 127 -3.45 -3.37 14.46
CA VAL A 127 -3.39 -3.30 15.93
C VAL A 127 -1.95 -3.05 16.38
#